data_AF-A0A517MT83-F1
#
_entry.id   AF-A0A517MT83-F1
#
_cell.length_a   1.000
_cell.length_b   1.000
_cell.length_c   1.000
_cell.angle_alpha   90.00
_cell.angle_beta   90.00
_cell.angle_gamma   90.00
#
_symmetry.space_group_name_H-M   'P 1'
#
loop_
_entity.id
_entity.type
_entity.pdbx_description
1 polymer ?
#
loop_
_entity_poly.entity_id
_entity_poly.type
_entity_poly.pdbx_seq_one_letter_code
_entity_poly.pdbx_strand_id
1 'polypeptide(L)'
;MGIPERDWLIFKSGLFLYHQPDDQIDQWFVGGDCAGWLYARLLPQPNIRAGTSPVMEDWGWYSALRTFDLNVRVALLTYPWPEQEHCWAIGLEPKRKFFLRSSNSKFQQAVTCIADGLDAIVEADERFEHLGWFAQDPFLTAARH
;
A
#
# COMPACT_ATOMS: atom_id res chain seq x y z
N MET A 1 -11.39 -18.56 13.78
CA MET A 1 -10.29 -18.40 12.82
C MET A 1 -10.04 -16.91 12.68
N GLY A 2 -8.83 -16.45 13.02
CA GLY A 2 -8.48 -15.02 12.90
C GLY A 2 -8.45 -14.60 11.44
N ILE A 3 -8.81 -13.34 11.17
CA ILE A 3 -8.59 -12.74 9.84
C ILE A 3 -7.07 -12.68 9.64
N PRO A 4 -6.51 -13.20 8.53
CA PRO A 4 -5.08 -13.09 8.27
C PRO A 4 -4.69 -11.60 8.25
N GLU A 5 -3.56 -11.27 8.89
CA GLU A 5 -3.04 -9.91 8.94
C GLU A 5 -2.63 -9.48 7.52
N ARG A 6 -3.52 -8.76 6.83
CA ARG A 6 -3.30 -8.16 5.51
C ARG A 6 -2.71 -6.76 5.69
N ASP A 7 -1.52 -6.72 6.28
CA ASP A 7 -0.83 -5.46 6.55
C ASP A 7 -0.06 -4.98 5.32
N TRP A 8 0.46 -5.90 4.49
CA TRP A 8 1.28 -5.57 3.32
C TRP A 8 0.89 -6.36 2.08
N LEU A 9 0.57 -5.69 0.99
CA LEU A 9 0.36 -6.32 -0.33
C LEU A 9 1.62 -6.19 -1.16
N ILE A 10 2.06 -7.29 -1.77
CA ILE A 10 3.13 -7.30 -2.76
C ILE A 10 2.57 -7.73 -4.11
N PHE A 11 2.93 -7.00 -5.16
CA PHE A 11 2.59 -7.33 -6.53
C PHE A 11 3.71 -6.90 -7.48
N LYS A 12 3.72 -7.46 -8.69
CA LYS A 12 4.63 -7.05 -9.75
C LYS A 12 3.86 -6.43 -10.91
N SER A 13 4.33 -5.28 -11.41
CA SER A 13 3.75 -4.64 -12.60
C SER A 13 4.73 -3.68 -13.29
N GLY A 14 4.88 -3.84 -14.60
CA GLY A 14 5.67 -2.95 -15.46
C GLY A 14 4.96 -1.65 -15.85
N LEU A 15 3.80 -1.35 -15.27
CA LEU A 15 3.01 -0.15 -15.60
C LEU A 15 3.59 1.15 -15.07
N PHE A 16 4.48 1.07 -14.09
CA PHE A 16 4.95 2.21 -13.31
C PHE A 16 6.45 2.40 -13.49
N LEU A 17 6.90 3.65 -13.39
CA LEU A 17 8.31 4.01 -13.46
C LEU A 17 9.06 3.33 -12.33
N TYR A 18 10.02 2.46 -12.64
CA TYR A 18 10.81 1.70 -11.66
C TYR A 18 12.24 2.22 -11.48
N HIS A 19 12.72 3.04 -12.41
CA HIS A 19 14.06 3.61 -12.37
C HIS A 19 14.02 5.11 -12.18
N GLN A 20 15.04 5.60 -11.46
CA GLN A 20 15.32 7.00 -11.27
C GLN A 20 16.74 7.27 -11.76
N PRO A 21 16.95 8.37 -12.51
CA PRO A 21 18.30 8.81 -12.84
C PRO A 21 19.13 9.08 -11.58
N ASP A 22 20.39 8.63 -11.56
CA ASP A 22 21.28 8.77 -10.40
C ASP A 22 21.42 10.24 -9.92
N ASP A 23 21.38 11.20 -10.86
CA ASP A 23 21.45 12.64 -10.57
C ASP A 23 20.17 13.22 -9.92
N GLN A 24 19.13 12.41 -9.80
CA GLN A 24 17.85 12.78 -9.23
C GLN A 24 17.48 12.02 -7.96
N ILE A 25 18.32 11.06 -7.51
CA ILE A 25 18.01 10.16 -6.38
C ILE A 25 17.65 10.90 -5.08
N ASP A 26 18.21 12.09 -4.87
CA ASP A 26 17.94 12.92 -3.68
C ASP A 26 16.72 13.85 -3.85
N GLN A 27 16.10 13.89 -5.03
CA GLN A 27 15.06 14.87 -5.40
C GLN A 27 13.64 14.30 -5.29
N TRP A 28 13.47 13.00 -5.51
CA TRP A 28 12.15 12.35 -5.48
C TRP A 28 12.26 10.84 -5.21
N PHE A 29 11.14 10.19 -4.88
CA PHE A 29 11.08 8.73 -4.77
C PHE A 29 10.33 8.11 -5.95
N VAL A 30 10.83 6.99 -6.44
CA VAL A 30 10.15 6.12 -7.41
C VAL A 30 8.75 5.71 -6.90
N GLY A 31 7.78 5.51 -7.80
CA GLY A 31 6.46 4.97 -7.46
C GLY A 31 5.35 6.00 -7.18
N GLY A 32 5.58 7.28 -7.44
CA GLY A 32 4.53 8.32 -7.30
C GLY A 32 3.36 8.13 -8.27
N ASP A 33 3.66 7.64 -9.48
CA ASP A 33 2.67 7.24 -10.48
C ASP A 33 1.85 6.02 -10.03
N CYS A 34 2.50 5.00 -9.47
CA CYS A 34 1.87 3.85 -8.83
C CYS A 34 0.92 4.30 -7.70
N ALA A 35 1.42 5.16 -6.81
CA ALA A 35 0.64 5.67 -5.69
C ALA A 35 -0.59 6.46 -6.14
N GLY A 36 -0.42 7.36 -7.12
CA GLY A 36 -1.51 8.11 -7.75
C GLY A 36 -2.56 7.21 -8.42
N TRP A 37 -2.09 6.22 -9.18
CA TRP A 37 -2.93 5.32 -9.94
C TRP A 37 -3.80 4.42 -9.06
N LEU A 38 -3.21 3.86 -7.99
CA LEU A 38 -3.91 3.02 -7.02
C LEU A 38 -4.91 3.83 -6.20
N TYR A 39 -4.49 5.00 -5.72
CA TYR A 39 -5.38 5.92 -5.00
C TYR A 39 -6.64 6.24 -5.83
N ALA A 40 -6.46 6.62 -7.09
CA ALA A 40 -7.57 6.95 -7.98
C ALA A 40 -8.54 5.79 -8.21
N ARG A 41 -8.07 4.53 -8.18
CA ARG A 41 -8.89 3.33 -8.36
C ARG A 41 -9.53 2.80 -7.09
N LEU A 42 -9.01 3.16 -5.93
CA LEU A 42 -9.65 2.86 -4.65
C LEU A 42 -10.84 3.78 -4.37
N LEU A 43 -10.82 5.04 -4.85
CA LEU A 43 -11.91 6.00 -4.58
C LEU A 43 -13.31 5.59 -5.08
N PRO A 44 -13.46 4.92 -6.23
CA PRO A 44 -14.76 4.41 -6.68
C PRO A 44 -15.31 3.24 -5.84
N GLN A 45 -14.47 2.59 -5.03
CA GLN A 45 -14.91 1.43 -4.25
C GLN A 45 -15.95 1.84 -3.19
N PRO A 46 -16.95 0.98 -2.91
CA PRO A 46 -17.92 1.24 -1.85
C PRO A 46 -17.23 1.50 -0.51
N ASN A 47 -17.76 2.46 0.26
CA ASN A 47 -17.25 2.83 1.58
C ASN A 47 -15.83 3.42 1.62
N ILE A 48 -15.17 3.61 0.48
CA ILE A 48 -13.90 4.34 0.39
C ILE A 48 -14.18 5.79 -0.02
N ARG A 49 -13.51 6.72 0.66
CA ARG A 49 -13.59 8.16 0.42
C ARG A 49 -12.18 8.76 0.43
N ALA A 50 -12.05 9.89 -0.25
CA ALA A 50 -10.80 10.64 -0.26
C ALA A 50 -10.46 11.14 1.15
N GLY A 51 -9.23 10.90 1.59
CA GLY A 51 -8.61 11.57 2.72
C GLY A 51 -7.55 12.55 2.21
N THR A 52 -6.30 12.09 2.15
CA THR A 52 -5.14 12.85 1.68
C THR A 52 -4.64 12.20 0.41
N SER A 53 -4.50 12.97 -0.66
CA SER A 53 -3.89 12.51 -1.91
C SER A 53 -2.45 12.03 -1.67
N PRO A 54 -1.88 11.22 -2.58
CA PRO A 54 -0.49 10.80 -2.48
C PRO A 54 0.46 11.99 -2.29
N VAL A 55 1.25 11.93 -1.23
CA VAL A 55 2.32 12.87 -0.88
C VAL A 55 3.61 12.10 -0.70
N MET A 56 4.72 12.73 -1.06
CA MET A 56 6.05 12.17 -0.89
C MET A 56 6.56 12.46 0.53
N GLU A 57 7.10 11.44 1.17
CA GLU A 57 7.76 11.45 2.48
C GLU A 57 9.24 11.06 2.30
N ASP A 58 10.04 11.11 3.37
CA ASP A 58 11.46 10.72 3.40
C ASP A 58 11.71 9.22 3.17
N TRP A 59 10.64 8.44 3.06
CA TRP A 59 10.65 7.00 2.86
C TRP A 59 9.78 6.54 1.67
N GLY A 60 9.24 7.44 0.86
CA GLY A 60 8.42 7.06 -0.31
C GLY A 60 7.08 7.76 -0.36
N TRP A 61 6.04 7.07 -0.81
CA TRP A 61 4.73 7.69 -1.07
C TRP A 61 3.66 7.29 -0.06
N TYR A 62 2.85 8.28 0.29
CA TYR A 62 1.88 8.15 1.36
C TYR A 62 0.53 8.73 0.95
N SER A 63 -0.57 8.01 1.19
CA SER A 63 -1.93 8.54 1.00
C SER A 63 -2.87 8.17 2.16
N ALA A 64 -3.90 8.97 2.41
CA ALA A 64 -4.96 8.60 3.36
C ALA A 64 -6.27 8.35 2.61
N LEU A 65 -6.91 7.23 2.95
CA LEU A 65 -8.28 6.92 2.58
C LEU A 65 -9.17 6.98 3.81
N ARG A 66 -10.44 7.31 3.60
CA ARG A 66 -11.47 7.30 4.63
C ARG A 66 -12.39 6.12 4.41
N THR A 67 -12.58 5.28 5.41
CA THR A 67 -13.52 4.15 5.38
C THR A 67 -14.30 4.07 6.68
N PHE A 68 -15.62 3.88 6.60
CA PHE A 68 -16.51 3.78 7.78
C PHE A 68 -16.26 4.87 8.85
N ASP A 69 -16.10 6.13 8.41
CA ASP A 69 -15.75 7.31 9.22
C ASP A 69 -14.39 7.27 9.94
N LEU A 70 -13.51 6.32 9.58
CA LEU A 70 -12.12 6.22 10.05
C LEU A 70 -11.16 6.70 8.95
N ASN A 71 -10.10 7.42 9.35
CA ASN A 71 -8.99 7.69 8.45
C ASN A 71 -8.04 6.48 8.48
N VAL A 72 -8.02 5.68 7.42
CA VAL A 72 -7.01 4.65 7.22
C VAL A 72 -5.87 5.26 6.42
N ARG A 73 -4.69 5.21 7.02
CA ARG A 73 -3.47 5.66 6.39
C ARG A 73 -2.99 4.49 5.50
N VAL A 74 -2.93 4.72 4.20
CA VAL A 74 -2.46 3.76 3.19
C VAL A 74 -1.06 4.22 2.77
N ALA A 75 -0.05 3.56 3.33
CA ALA A 75 1.33 3.80 2.99
C ALA A 75 1.62 3.05 1.69
N LEU A 76 1.67 3.76 0.57
CA LEU A 76 2.08 3.20 -0.73
C LEU A 76 3.61 3.21 -0.75
N LEU A 77 4.20 2.36 0.09
CA LEU A 77 5.64 2.15 0.27
C LEU A 77 6.22 1.46 -0.96
N THR A 78 6.31 2.22 -2.02
CA THR A 78 6.77 1.79 -3.33
C THR A 78 8.29 1.77 -3.34
N TYR A 79 8.85 0.64 -2.95
CA TYR A 79 10.27 0.40 -3.03
C TYR A 79 10.57 -0.70 -4.06
N PRO A 80 11.69 -0.58 -4.80
CA PRO A 80 12.21 -1.71 -5.53
C PRO A 80 12.50 -2.84 -4.53
N TRP A 81 11.81 -3.98 -4.69
CA TRP A 81 12.21 -5.20 -3.98
C TRP A 81 13.67 -5.50 -4.37
N PRO A 82 14.60 -5.71 -3.41
CA PRO A 82 15.98 -5.99 -3.75
C PRO A 82 15.99 -7.17 -4.71
N GLU A 83 16.63 -7.00 -5.87
CA GLU A 83 16.80 -8.04 -6.89
C GLU A 83 15.56 -8.38 -7.75
N GLN A 84 14.41 -7.71 -7.59
CA GLN A 84 13.23 -7.93 -8.44
C GLN A 84 12.67 -6.64 -9.05
N GLU A 85 13.00 -6.42 -10.33
CA GLU A 85 12.43 -5.32 -11.12
C GLU A 85 10.91 -5.33 -11.12
N HIS A 86 10.32 -4.13 -11.05
CA HIS A 86 8.87 -3.89 -11.10
C HIS A 86 8.04 -4.52 -9.98
N CYS A 87 8.68 -4.90 -8.87
CA CYS A 87 8.00 -5.38 -7.68
C CYS A 87 7.68 -4.19 -6.75
N TRP A 88 6.44 -4.15 -6.26
CA TRP A 88 5.88 -3.05 -5.48
C TRP A 88 5.29 -3.57 -4.18
N ALA A 89 5.51 -2.85 -3.08
CA ALA A 89 4.88 -3.12 -1.80
C ALA A 89 3.89 -2.02 -1.42
N ILE A 90 2.78 -2.40 -0.78
CA ILE A 90 1.79 -1.47 -0.24
C ILE A 90 1.53 -1.84 1.21
N GLY A 91 1.82 -0.92 2.12
CA GLY A 91 1.53 -1.05 3.54
C GLY A 91 0.19 -0.40 3.92
N LEU A 92 -0.66 -1.14 4.63
CA LEU A 92 -1.84 -0.62 5.29
C LEU A 92 -1.48 -0.29 6.73
N GLU A 93 -1.04 0.95 6.96
CA GLU A 93 -0.63 1.43 8.28
C GLU A 93 -1.68 2.33 8.93
N PRO A 94 -2.66 1.81 9.64
CA PRO A 94 -3.60 2.66 10.33
C PRO A 94 -2.93 3.49 11.45
N LYS A 95 -3.22 4.80 11.50
CA LYS A 95 -2.59 5.76 12.44
C LYS A 95 -2.81 5.33 13.90
N ARG A 96 -1.73 4.90 14.58
CA ARG A 96 -1.73 4.50 15.99
C ARG A 96 -2.28 5.60 16.89
N LYS A 97 -3.34 5.30 17.64
CA LYS A 97 -3.35 5.56 19.08
C LYS A 97 -3.02 4.22 19.75
N PHE A 98 -1.99 4.19 20.57
CA PHE A 98 -1.28 3.02 21.13
C PHE A 98 -2.11 1.92 21.84
N PHE A 99 -3.45 1.91 21.76
CA PHE A 99 -4.32 1.04 22.58
C PHE A 99 -5.42 0.26 21.83
N LEU A 100 -5.50 0.30 20.48
CA LEU A 100 -6.73 -0.15 19.79
C LEU A 100 -6.60 -1.35 18.83
N ARG A 101 -5.41 -1.94 18.65
CA ARG A 101 -5.16 -2.84 17.51
C ARG A 101 -5.79 -4.24 17.62
N SER A 102 -6.10 -4.73 18.81
CA SER A 102 -6.50 -6.13 19.01
C SER A 102 -7.98 -6.37 19.34
N SER A 103 -8.81 -5.33 19.51
CA SER A 103 -10.23 -5.50 19.87
C SER A 103 -11.24 -4.63 19.10
N ASN A 104 -10.79 -3.69 18.26
CA ASN A 104 -11.72 -2.79 17.56
C ASN A 104 -12.13 -3.35 16.19
N SER A 105 -13.27 -4.04 16.14
CA SER A 105 -13.83 -4.65 14.93
C SER A 105 -13.99 -3.67 13.75
N LYS A 106 -14.28 -2.39 14.03
CA LYS A 106 -14.43 -1.36 12.98
C LYS A 106 -13.13 -1.08 12.24
N PHE A 107 -12.02 -1.22 12.94
CA PHE A 107 -10.70 -0.97 12.38
C PHE A 107 -10.25 -2.10 11.46
N GLN A 108 -10.49 -3.34 11.89
CA GLN A 108 -10.26 -4.51 11.05
C GLN A 108 -11.15 -4.44 9.80
N GLN A 109 -12.43 -4.07 9.95
CA GLN A 109 -13.32 -3.82 8.80
C GLN A 109 -12.78 -2.75 7.85
N ALA A 110 -12.24 -1.65 8.37
CA ALA A 110 -11.68 -0.57 7.58
C ALA A 110 -10.44 -1.00 6.77
N VAL A 111 -9.53 -1.75 7.39
CA VAL A 111 -8.35 -2.32 6.72
C VAL A 111 -8.76 -3.37 5.70
N THR A 112 -9.64 -4.30 6.07
CA THR A 112 -10.18 -5.33 5.17
C THR A 112 -10.86 -4.71 3.95
N CYS A 113 -11.65 -3.64 4.11
CA CYS A 113 -12.29 -2.95 3.00
C CYS A 113 -11.29 -2.37 1.99
N ILE A 114 -10.15 -1.86 2.46
CA ILE A 114 -9.10 -1.35 1.56
C ILE A 114 -8.32 -2.51 0.94
N ALA A 115 -8.00 -3.54 1.72
CA ALA A 115 -7.33 -4.74 1.23
C ALA A 115 -8.15 -5.42 0.12
N ASP A 116 -9.44 -5.63 0.33
CA ASP A 116 -10.35 -6.20 -0.68
C ASP A 116 -10.42 -5.30 -1.93
N GLY A 117 -10.37 -3.98 -1.75
CA GLY A 117 -10.31 -3.03 -2.86
C GLY A 117 -9.01 -3.12 -3.66
N LEU A 118 -7.88 -3.34 -2.98
CA LEU A 118 -6.58 -3.56 -3.61
C LEU A 118 -6.53 -4.91 -4.34
N ASP A 119 -7.02 -5.98 -3.71
CA ASP A 119 -7.19 -7.30 -4.33
C ASP A 119 -8.00 -7.18 -5.62
N ALA A 120 -9.17 -6.54 -5.56
CA ALA A 120 -10.02 -6.35 -6.73
C ALA A 120 -9.35 -5.54 -7.85
N ILE A 121 -8.43 -4.63 -7.53
CA ILE A 121 -7.68 -3.86 -8.54
C ILE A 121 -6.60 -4.72 -9.18
N VAL A 122 -5.80 -5.41 -8.36
CA VAL A 122 -4.66 -6.22 -8.80
C VAL A 122 -5.12 -7.48 -9.54
N GLU A 123 -6.17 -8.15 -9.06
CA GLU A 123 -6.69 -9.39 -9.66
C GLU A 123 -7.48 -9.15 -10.95
N ALA A 124 -8.05 -7.94 -11.14
CA ALA A 124 -8.83 -7.62 -12.33
C ALA A 124 -7.99 -7.22 -13.55
N ASP A 125 -6.69 -7.00 -13.40
CA ASP A 125 -5.82 -6.45 -14.44
C ASP A 125 -4.62 -7.38 -14.66
N GLU A 126 -4.58 -8.04 -15.83
CA GLU A 126 -3.56 -9.04 -16.19
C GLU A 126 -2.12 -8.50 -16.22
N ARG A 127 -1.94 -7.18 -16.17
CA ARG A 127 -0.64 -6.51 -16.09
C ARG A 127 -0.07 -6.49 -14.68
N PHE A 128 -0.78 -7.10 -13.73
CA PHE A 128 -0.38 -7.28 -12.36
C PHE A 128 -0.21 -8.78 -12.06
N GLU A 129 0.91 -9.11 -11.44
CA GLU A 129 1.14 -10.41 -10.84
C GLU A 129 1.00 -10.25 -9.32
N HIS A 130 -0.06 -10.84 -8.75
CA HIS A 130 -0.32 -10.80 -7.30
C HIS A 130 0.63 -11.76 -6.57
N LEU A 131 1.59 -11.22 -5.81
CA LEU A 131 2.58 -12.02 -5.06
C LEU A 131 2.10 -12.38 -3.65
N GLY A 132 1.15 -11.61 -3.10
CA GLY A 132 0.38 -11.98 -1.93
C GLY A 132 0.39 -10.95 -0.81
N TRP A 133 -0.27 -11.30 0.28
CA TRP A 133 -0.34 -10.51 1.51
C TRP A 133 0.63 -11.01 2.58
N PHE A 134 1.23 -10.07 3.31
CA PHE A 134 2.20 -10.30 4.38
C PHE A 134 1.78 -9.56 5.65
N ALA A 135 2.01 -10.19 6.80
CA ALA A 135 1.68 -9.64 8.11
C ALA A 135 2.70 -8.61 8.62
N GLN A 136 3.90 -8.58 8.03
CA GLN A 136 5.01 -7.72 8.45
C GLN A 136 5.58 -7.01 7.25
N ASP A 137 6.23 -5.88 7.51
CA ASP A 137 7.00 -5.18 6.49
C ASP A 137 8.02 -6.16 5.89
N PRO A 138 7.88 -6.45 4.60
CA PRO A 138 8.69 -7.48 3.99
C PRO A 138 10.15 -7.02 3.81
N PHE A 139 10.45 -5.70 3.88
CA PHE A 139 11.81 -5.16 3.93
C PHE A 139 12.48 -5.35 5.29
N LEU A 140 11.74 -5.22 6.39
CA LEU A 140 12.25 -5.57 7.73
C LEU A 140 12.53 -7.08 7.87
N THR A 141 11.85 -7.89 7.06
CA THR A 141 12.01 -9.34 7.05
C THR A 141 13.20 -9.77 6.16
N ALA A 142 13.38 -9.13 5.01
CA ALA A 142 14.50 -9.39 4.10
C ALA A 142 15.87 -8.97 4.68
N ALA A 143 15.94 -7.91 5.48
CA ALA A 143 17.18 -7.43 6.11
C ALA A 143 17.76 -8.35 7.22
N ARG A 144 17.14 -9.51 7.47
CA ARG A 144 17.54 -10.47 8.51
C ARG A 144 18.22 -11.74 7.99
N HIS A 145 18.45 -11.84 6.69
CA HIS A 145 19.09 -12.99 6.04
C HIS A 145 20.39 -12.62 5.35
#